data_AF-A0A8S2ZM10-F1
#
_entry.id   AF-A0A8S2ZM10-F1
#
_cell.length_a   1.000
_cell.length_b   1.000
_cell.length_c   1.000
_cell.angle_alpha   90.00
_cell.angle_beta   90.00
_cell.angle_gamma   90.00
#
_symmetry.space_group_name_H-M   'P 1'
#
loop_
_entity.id
_entity.type
_entity.pdbx_description
1 polymer ?
#
loop_
_entity_poly.entity_id
_entity_poly.type
_entity_poly.pdbx_seq_one_letter_code
_entity_poly.pdbx_strand_id
1 'polypeptide(L)' 'MKHIKVVGGHVMGSAHSRSALRTKVHSLCFNLGLPSLFVTINPVDIHSPVALYFAGVDLDLNRVL' A
#
# COMPACT_ATOMS: atom_id res chain seq x y z
N MET A 1 -16.07 -21.48 1.13
CA MET A 1 -15.90 -20.27 0.28
C MET A 1 -15.25 -20.49 -1.10
N LYS A 2 -14.73 -21.68 -1.45
CA LYS A 2 -14.07 -21.93 -2.75
C LYS A 2 -15.04 -21.86 -3.95
N HIS A 3 -16.24 -22.43 -3.84
CA HIS A 3 -17.24 -22.45 -4.92
C HIS A 3 -17.74 -21.06 -5.36
N ILE A 4 -17.91 -20.13 -4.41
CA ILE A 4 -18.36 -18.75 -4.69
C ILE A 4 -17.36 -17.99 -5.57
N LYS A 5 -16.06 -18.24 -5.37
CA LYS A 5 -15.00 -17.63 -6.19
C LYS A 5 -15.02 -18.11 -7.64
N VAL A 6 -15.36 -19.39 -7.87
CA VAL A 6 -15.43 -19.98 -9.22
C VAL A 6 -16.53 -19.34 -10.05
N VAL A 7 -17.74 -19.18 -9.49
CA VAL A 7 -18.85 -18.52 -10.20
C VAL A 7 -18.55 -17.04 -10.40
N GLY A 8 -18.04 -16.36 -9.37
CA GLY A 8 -17.68 -14.95 -9.45
C GLY A 8 -16.66 -14.64 -10.55
N GLY A 9 -15.70 -15.52 -10.82
CA GLY A 9 -14.69 -15.28 -11.86
C GLY A 9 -15.22 -15.19 -13.29
N HIS A 10 -16.39 -15.77 -13.55
CA HIS A 10 -17.05 -15.70 -14.86
C HIS A 10 -17.95 -14.46 -15.01
N VAL A 11 -18.22 -13.74 -13.92
CA VAL A 11 -19.01 -12.51 -13.93
C VAL A 11 -18.08 -11.31 -13.91
N MET A 12 -18.03 -10.59 -15.03
CA MET A 12 -17.27 -9.35 -15.12
C MET A 12 -17.77 -8.34 -14.08
N GLY A 13 -16.85 -7.71 -13.35
CA GLY A 13 -17.17 -6.74 -12.30
C GLY A 13 -17.43 -7.35 -10.91
N SER A 14 -17.52 -8.68 -10.80
CA SER A 14 -17.58 -9.36 -9.50
C SER A 14 -16.38 -9.05 -8.60
N ALA A 15 -16.52 -9.26 -7.29
CA ALA A 15 -15.40 -9.13 -6.35
C ALA A 15 -14.19 -10.02 -6.72
N HIS A 16 -14.44 -11.22 -7.26
CA HIS A 16 -13.39 -12.12 -7.69
C HIS A 16 -12.66 -11.60 -8.95
N SER A 17 -13.40 -11.20 -9.98
CA SER A 17 -12.81 -10.67 -11.22
C SER A 17 -11.98 -9.41 -10.97
N ARG A 18 -12.45 -8.51 -10.09
CA ARG A 18 -11.72 -7.32 -9.66
C ARG A 18 -10.41 -7.65 -8.94
N SER A 19 -10.43 -8.63 -8.02
CA SER A 19 -9.22 -9.06 -7.31
C SER A 19 -8.19 -9.70 -8.25
N ALA A 20 -8.66 -10.53 -9.20
CA ALA A 20 -7.82 -11.14 -10.21
C ALA A 20 -7.18 -10.09 -11.13
N LEU A 21 -7.95 -9.09 -11.59
CA LEU A 21 -7.42 -7.99 -12.41
C LEU A 21 -6.39 -7.14 -11.67
N ARG A 22 -6.64 -6.79 -10.39
CA ARG A 22 -5.65 -6.08 -9.56
C ARG A 22 -4.34 -6.85 -9.45
N THR A 23 -4.42 -8.17 -9.27
CA THR A 23 -3.23 -9.03 -9.20
C THR A 23 -2.46 -9.02 -10.52
N LYS A 24 -3.16 -9.07 -11.66
CA LYS A 24 -2.53 -8.94 -12.99
C LYS A 24 -1.82 -7.60 -13.17
N VAL A 25 -2.49 -6.50 -12.85
CA VAL A 25 -1.88 -5.15 -12.92
C VAL A 25 -0.62 -5.09 -12.05
N HIS A 26 -0.68 -5.60 -10.82
CA HIS A 26 0.47 -5.64 -9.92
C HIS A 26 1.63 -6.48 -10.49
N SER A 27 1.36 -7.67 -11.03
CA SER A 27 2.39 -8.50 -11.69
C SER A 27 2.98 -7.83 -12.93
N LEU A 28 2.18 -7.05 -13.67
CA LEU A 28 2.63 -6.33 -14.86
C LEU A 28 3.58 -5.19 -14.47
N CYS A 29 3.33 -4.52 -13.34
CA CYS A 29 4.24 -3.50 -12.81
C CYS A 29 5.65 -4.07 -12.62
N PHE A 30 5.78 -5.26 -12.02
CA PHE A 30 7.09 -5.89 -11.85
C PHE A 30 7.70 -6.39 -13.17
N ASN A 31 6.89 -6.97 -14.06
CA ASN A 31 7.37 -7.47 -15.35
C ASN A 31 7.93 -6.34 -16.23
N LEU A 32 7.26 -5.19 -16.25
CA LEU A 32 7.69 -4.04 -17.05
C LEU A 32 8.76 -3.17 -16.36
N GLY A 33 9.23 -3.53 -15.17
CA GLY A 33 10.21 -2.75 -14.42
C GLY A 33 9.69 -1.37 -13.99
N LEU A 34 8.38 -1.22 -13.82
CA LEU A 34 7.79 0.00 -13.28
C LEU A 34 8.25 0.20 -11.83
N PRO A 35 8.43 1.45 -11.37
CA PRO A 35 8.88 1.72 -10.02
C PRO A 35 7.88 1.18 -8.99
N SER A 36 8.35 0.30 -8.11
CA SER A 36 7.61 -0.18 -6.95
C SER A 36 8.27 0.34 -5.67
N LEU A 37 7.51 1.03 -4.82
CA LEU A 37 7.99 1.50 -3.53
C LEU A 37 7.48 0.57 -2.42
N PHE A 38 8.41 0.02 -1.64
CA PHE A 38 8.09 -0.67 -0.40
C PHE A 38 8.42 0.28 0.76
N VAL A 39 7.39 0.72 1.48
CA VAL A 39 7.54 1.58 2.66
C VAL A 39 7.16 0.78 3.89
N THR A 40 8.07 0.67 4.84
CA THR A 40 7.76 0.20 6.19
C THR A 40 7.40 1.43 7.02
N ILE A 41 6.16 1.49 7.50
CA ILE A 41 5.69 2.54 8.40
C ILE A 41 5.68 1.95 9.80
N ASN A 42 6.51 2.48 10.68
CA ASN A 42 6.48 2.13 12.10
C ASN A 42 5.55 3.12 12.84
N PRO A 43 4.45 2.65 13.46
CA PRO A 43 3.48 3.54 14.09
C PRO A 43 4.07 4.45 15.18
N VAL A 44 5.14 4.03 15.87
CA VAL A 44 5.77 4.90 16.91
C VAL A 44 6.52 6.08 16.32
N ASP A 45 6.84 6.06 15.01
CA ASP A 45 7.51 7.18 14.35
C ASP A 45 6.67 8.46 14.36
N ILE A 46 5.34 8.35 14.51
CA ILE A 46 4.45 9.51 14.67
C ILE A 46 4.68 10.28 15.98
N HIS A 47 5.35 9.66 16.95
CA HIS A 47 5.69 10.27 18.24
C HIS A 47 7.16 10.63 18.36
N SER A 48 7.99 10.22 17.38
CA SER A 48 9.42 10.54 17.36
C SER A 48 9.64 11.92 16.77
N PRO A 49 10.12 12.93 17.53
CA PRO A 49 10.37 14.27 17.00
C PRO A 49 11.38 14.25 15.85
N VAL A 50 12.36 13.34 15.91
CA VAL A 50 13.37 13.16 14.86
C VAL A 50 12.74 12.65 13.56
N ALA A 51 11.85 11.64 13.65
CA ALA A 51 11.18 11.11 12.47
C ALA A 51 10.22 12.14 11.85
N LEU A 52 9.48 12.88 12.67
CA LEU A 52 8.60 13.95 12.24
C LEU A 52 9.38 15.11 11.57
N TYR A 53 10.58 15.45 12.08
CA TYR A 53 11.45 16.44 11.47
C TYR A 53 11.86 16.04 10.04
N PHE A 54 12.31 14.81 9.84
CA PHE A 54 12.65 14.31 8.50
C PHE A 54 11.43 14.12 7.59
N ALA A 55 10.24 13.94 8.17
CA ALA A 55 8.99 13.92 7.44
C ALA A 55 8.51 15.34 7.00
N GLY A 56 9.22 16.40 7.40
CA GLY A 56 8.89 17.78 7.06
C GLY A 56 7.71 18.35 7.87
N VAL A 57 7.41 17.77 9.02
CA VAL A 57 6.40 18.30 9.95
C VAL A 57 6.95 19.56 10.62
N ASP A 58 6.13 20.60 10.70
CA ASP A 58 6.48 21.82 11.42
C ASP A 58 6.56 21.54 12.92
N LEU A 59 7.77 21.55 13.47
CA LEU A 59 8.07 21.22 14.85
C LEU A 59 8.81 22.38 15.49
N ASP A 60 8.38 22.77 16.69
CA ASP A 60 9.13 23.70 17.53
C ASP A 60 10.34 22.99 18.16
N LEU A 61 11.48 23.05 17.47
CA LEU A 61 12.72 22.43 17.91
C LEU A 61 13.23 22.98 19.25
N ASN A 62 12.84 24.20 19.64
CA ASN A 62 13.25 24.78 20.92
C ASN A 62 12.53 24.14 22.11
N ARG A 63 11.40 23.48 21.87
CA ARG A 63 10.62 22.77 22.89
C ARG A 63 11.03 21.30 23.03
N VAL A 64 11.74 20.77 22.04
CA VAL A 64 12.13 19.35 21.95
C VAL A 64 13.55 19.11 22.52
N LEU A 65 14.44 20.11 22.43
CA LEU A 65 15.82 20.07 22.95
C LEU A 65 15.92 20.46 24.42
#